data_AF-A0A1Y2AFT4-F1
#
_entry.id   AF-A0A1Y2AFT4-F1
#
_cell.length_a   1.000
_cell.length_b   1.000
_cell.length_c   1.000
_cell.angle_alpha   90.00
_cell.angle_beta   90.00
_cell.angle_gamma   90.00
#
_symmetry.space_group_name_H-M   'P 1'
#
loop_
_entity.id
_entity.type
_entity.pdbx_description
1 polymer ?
#
loop_
_entity_poly.entity_id
_entity_poly.type
_entity_poly.pdbx_seq_one_letter_code
_entity_poly.pdbx_strand_id
1 'polypeptide(L)'
;MTQFKHNANVYIMAWYYIFSMKKFYKNNNLLHKYDEEIFKADDILFNAKDLRLNLRMRFLLNKAENLIEIEKRENSKSITNNNNIESSIKLEELKHNAVVIHINGLKEIKELFNNLKRSVNSKDVVSYINNINNISKFQESAFSQYNNIIRHFADAKDVLNLYVLFLSDVMNRDDLAVKYYNSVRSKKSEKSEKTVIENSLISIPHSDDHSSNSGLEKDLKRKINLKNTMIKKYI
;
A
#
# COMPACT_ATOMS: atom_id res chain seq x y z
N MET A 1 -20.76 -17.04 -29.88
CA MET A 1 -21.07 -17.03 -28.43
C MET A 1 -22.43 -16.36 -28.14
N THR A 2 -23.55 -16.82 -28.71
CA THR A 2 -24.88 -16.22 -28.49
C THR A 2 -25.77 -17.01 -27.51
N GLN A 3 -25.39 -18.24 -27.18
CA GLN A 3 -26.26 -19.20 -26.47
C GLN A 3 -26.29 -19.03 -24.94
N PHE A 4 -25.31 -18.34 -24.32
CA PHE A 4 -25.19 -18.23 -22.85
C PHE A 4 -25.07 -16.79 -22.34
N LYS A 5 -25.64 -15.83 -23.09
CA LYS A 5 -25.45 -14.38 -22.92
C LYS A 5 -25.66 -13.82 -21.50
N HIS A 6 -26.39 -14.52 -20.63
CA HIS A 6 -26.73 -14.06 -19.28
C HIS A 6 -26.18 -14.92 -18.13
N ASN A 7 -25.35 -15.93 -18.41
CA ASN A 7 -24.84 -16.82 -17.36
C ASN A 7 -23.35 -16.59 -17.09
N ALA A 8 -23.06 -15.72 -16.13
CA ALA A 8 -21.68 -15.38 -15.71
C ALA A 8 -20.85 -16.61 -15.30
N ASN A 9 -21.47 -17.68 -14.77
CA ASN A 9 -20.73 -18.90 -14.40
C ASN A 9 -20.13 -19.60 -15.61
N VAL A 10 -20.81 -19.57 -16.76
CA VAL A 10 -20.30 -20.19 -17.99
C VAL A 10 -19.07 -19.45 -18.49
N TYR A 11 -19.08 -18.12 -18.44
CA TYR A 11 -17.92 -17.30 -18.79
C TYR A 11 -16.74 -17.49 -17.82
N ILE A 12 -17.00 -17.55 -16.52
CA ILE A 12 -15.97 -17.77 -15.50
C ILE A 12 -15.35 -19.16 -15.64
N MET A 13 -16.16 -20.20 -15.86
CA MET A 13 -15.67 -21.58 -16.05
C MET A 13 -14.89 -21.72 -17.36
N ALA A 14 -15.36 -21.10 -18.45
CA ALA A 14 -14.63 -21.08 -19.72
C ALA A 14 -13.28 -20.38 -19.58
N TRP A 15 -13.24 -19.21 -18.92
CA TRP A 15 -11.99 -18.50 -18.64
C TRP A 15 -11.04 -19.36 -17.80
N TYR A 16 -11.52 -19.97 -16.72
CA TYR A 16 -10.71 -20.81 -15.84
C TYR A 16 -10.09 -22.00 -16.59
N TYR A 17 -10.86 -22.63 -17.48
CA TYR A 17 -10.40 -23.74 -18.30
C TYR A 17 -9.32 -23.31 -19.30
N ILE A 18 -9.55 -22.24 -20.05
CA ILE A 18 -8.60 -21.70 -21.04
C ILE A 18 -7.31 -21.23 -20.35
N PHE A 19 -7.42 -20.55 -19.21
CA PHE A 19 -6.27 -20.09 -18.43
C PHE A 19 -5.44 -21.25 -17.86
N SER A 20 -6.11 -22.29 -17.34
CA SER A 20 -5.44 -23.49 -16.84
C SER A 20 -4.70 -24.24 -17.95
N MET A 21 -5.30 -24.35 -19.13
CA MET A 21 -4.67 -24.95 -20.31
C MET A 21 -3.46 -24.12 -20.79
N LYS A 22 -3.59 -22.80 -20.87
CA LYS A 22 -2.45 -21.90 -21.18
C LYS A 22 -1.27 -22.13 -20.24
N LYS A 23 -1.54 -22.22 -18.94
CA LYS A 23 -0.51 -22.46 -17.90
C LYS A 23 0.14 -23.83 -18.04
N PHE A 24 -0.65 -24.87 -18.34
CA PHE A 24 -0.13 -26.21 -18.61
C PHE A 24 0.80 -26.23 -19.83
N TYR A 25 0.41 -25.58 -20.93
CA TYR A 25 1.23 -25.51 -22.15
C TYR A 25 2.54 -24.73 -21.94
N LYS A 26 2.47 -23.61 -21.20
CA LYS A 26 3.65 -22.80 -20.82
C LYS A 26 4.64 -23.59 -19.97
N ASN A 27 4.15 -24.30 -18.96
CA ASN A 27 5.00 -25.05 -18.04
C ASN A 27 5.68 -26.28 -18.68
N ASN A 28 5.15 -26.79 -19.79
CA ASN A 28 5.67 -27.98 -20.48
C ASN A 28 6.39 -27.64 -21.80
N ASN A 29 6.70 -26.37 -22.08
CA ASN A 29 7.34 -25.91 -23.33
C ASN A 29 6.59 -26.33 -24.62
N LEU A 30 5.26 -26.51 -24.52
CA LEU A 30 4.39 -26.90 -25.65
C LEU A 30 3.87 -25.69 -26.44
N LEU A 31 4.36 -24.50 -26.14
CA LEU A 31 4.00 -23.21 -26.76
C LEU A 31 4.37 -23.11 -28.25
N HIS A 32 5.02 -24.10 -28.85
CA HIS A 32 5.30 -24.14 -30.29
C HIS A 32 4.11 -24.71 -31.10
N LYS A 33 3.15 -25.37 -30.45
CA LYS A 33 1.87 -25.83 -31.04
C LYS A 33 0.73 -24.84 -30.75
N TYR A 34 1.07 -23.56 -30.74
CA TYR A 34 0.28 -22.49 -30.16
C TYR A 34 -0.55 -21.76 -31.20
N ASP A 35 -1.84 -21.60 -30.90
CA ASP A 35 -2.71 -20.65 -31.58
C ASP A 35 -3.06 -19.54 -30.59
N GLU A 36 -2.49 -18.36 -30.84
CA GLU A 36 -2.60 -17.19 -29.98
C GLU A 36 -4.04 -16.66 -29.92
N GLU A 37 -4.88 -16.96 -30.92
CA GLU A 37 -6.28 -16.54 -30.95
C GLU A 37 -7.16 -17.37 -30.00
N ILE A 38 -6.86 -18.66 -29.84
CA ILE A 38 -7.65 -19.58 -28.98
C ILE A 38 -7.51 -19.21 -27.48
N PHE A 39 -6.40 -18.58 -27.08
CA PHE A 39 -6.10 -18.25 -25.69
C PHE A 39 -6.28 -16.77 -25.32
N LYS A 40 -6.87 -15.95 -26.21
CA LYS A 40 -7.33 -14.58 -25.88
C LYS A 40 -8.60 -14.63 -25.03
N ALA A 41 -8.43 -15.00 -23.76
CA ALA A 41 -9.52 -15.13 -22.80
C ALA A 41 -9.90 -13.81 -22.12
N ASP A 42 -9.17 -12.72 -22.38
CA ASP A 42 -9.42 -11.41 -21.77
C ASP A 42 -10.84 -10.92 -22.10
N ASP A 43 -11.27 -11.10 -23.35
CA ASP A 43 -12.59 -10.68 -23.84
C ASP A 43 -13.74 -11.47 -23.17
N ILE A 44 -13.47 -12.69 -22.67
CA ILE A 44 -14.46 -13.54 -21.98
C ILE A 44 -14.80 -12.95 -20.60
N LEU A 45 -13.81 -12.37 -19.91
CA LEU A 45 -14.01 -11.71 -18.62
C LEU A 45 -14.72 -10.36 -18.75
N PHE A 46 -14.39 -9.58 -19.79
CA PHE A 46 -15.08 -8.32 -20.08
C PHE A 46 -16.57 -8.56 -20.33
N ASN A 47 -16.93 -9.57 -21.11
CA ASN A 47 -18.33 -9.95 -21.32
C ASN A 47 -19.07 -10.40 -20.04
N ALA A 48 -18.35 -11.00 -19.07
CA ALA A 48 -18.95 -11.40 -17.79
C ALA A 48 -19.23 -10.22 -16.86
N LYS A 49 -18.44 -9.14 -16.95
CA LYS A 49 -18.56 -7.93 -16.12
C LYS A 49 -19.82 -7.11 -16.41
N ASP A 50 -20.29 -7.14 -17.64
CA ASP A 50 -21.49 -6.41 -18.07
C ASP A 50 -22.80 -7.05 -17.56
N LEU A 51 -22.71 -8.19 -16.87
CA LEU A 51 -23.86 -8.86 -16.25
C LEU A 51 -24.12 -8.34 -14.82
N ARG A 52 -25.37 -8.46 -14.35
CA ARG A 52 -25.73 -8.19 -12.95
C ARG A 52 -25.13 -9.25 -12.02
N LEU A 53 -23.89 -9.03 -11.61
CA LEU A 53 -23.10 -9.97 -10.80
C LEU A 53 -23.34 -9.77 -9.29
N ASN A 54 -23.48 -10.87 -8.58
CA ASN A 54 -23.46 -10.87 -7.11
C ASN A 54 -22.04 -10.59 -6.57
N LEU A 55 -21.95 -10.22 -5.29
CA LEU A 55 -20.69 -9.76 -4.67
C LEU A 55 -19.54 -10.79 -4.79
N ARG A 56 -19.85 -12.08 -4.67
CA ARG A 56 -18.88 -13.18 -4.78
C ARG A 56 -18.31 -13.29 -6.19
N MET A 57 -19.15 -13.15 -7.22
CA MET A 57 -18.70 -13.17 -8.61
C MET A 57 -17.86 -11.94 -8.95
N ARG A 58 -18.22 -10.75 -8.43
CA ARG A 58 -17.38 -9.54 -8.57
C ARG A 58 -16.00 -9.73 -7.96
N PHE A 59 -15.93 -10.33 -6.77
CA PHE A 59 -14.67 -10.65 -6.12
C PHE A 59 -13.79 -11.60 -6.96
N LEU A 60 -14.39 -12.67 -7.51
CA LEU A 60 -13.66 -13.63 -8.34
C LEU A 60 -13.17 -13.01 -9.66
N LEU A 61 -13.97 -12.15 -10.30
CA LEU A 61 -13.56 -11.42 -11.51
C LEU A 61 -12.41 -10.46 -11.21
N ASN A 62 -12.50 -9.71 -10.11
CA ASN A 62 -11.44 -8.79 -9.71
C ASN A 62 -10.14 -9.55 -9.36
N LYS A 63 -10.25 -10.74 -8.77
CA LYS A 63 -9.10 -11.63 -8.56
C LYS A 63 -8.50 -12.13 -9.88
N ALA A 64 -9.33 -12.49 -10.86
CA ALA A 64 -8.88 -12.93 -12.19
C ALA A 64 -8.18 -11.81 -12.98
N GLU A 65 -8.70 -10.58 -12.92
CA GLU A 65 -8.06 -9.42 -13.54
C GLU A 65 -6.71 -9.08 -12.91
N ASN A 66 -6.61 -9.12 -11.59
CA ASN A 66 -5.32 -8.93 -10.93
C ASN A 66 -4.28 -9.95 -11.40
N LEU A 67 -4.68 -11.20 -11.66
CA LEU A 67 -3.77 -12.22 -12.21
C LEU A 67 -3.35 -11.90 -13.65
N ILE A 68 -4.26 -11.41 -14.49
CA ILE A 68 -3.96 -10.98 -15.87
C ILE A 68 -3.05 -9.75 -15.88
N GLU A 69 -3.27 -8.78 -14.99
CA GLU A 69 -2.39 -7.63 -14.85
C GLU A 69 -1.00 -8.02 -14.35
N ILE A 70 -0.90 -8.99 -13.43
CA ILE A 70 0.38 -9.55 -12.99
C ILE A 70 1.08 -10.22 -14.17
N GLU A 71 0.39 -11.04 -14.96
CA GLU A 71 0.96 -11.71 -16.14
C GLU A 71 1.37 -10.70 -17.24
N LYS A 72 0.57 -9.67 -17.50
CA LYS A 72 0.91 -8.57 -18.43
C LYS A 72 2.11 -7.77 -17.94
N ARG A 73 2.22 -7.53 -16.64
CA ARG A 73 3.40 -6.94 -16.00
C ARG A 73 4.63 -7.85 -16.10
N GLU A 74 4.48 -9.17 -16.03
CA GLU A 74 5.58 -10.13 -16.18
C GLU A 74 6.08 -10.22 -17.63
N ASN A 75 5.18 -10.25 -18.61
CA ASN A 75 5.55 -10.32 -20.04
C ASN A 75 6.17 -9.02 -20.57
N SER A 76 5.78 -7.86 -20.04
CA SER A 76 6.43 -6.56 -20.36
C SER A 76 7.75 -6.31 -19.62
N LYS A 77 8.09 -7.16 -18.63
CA LYS A 77 9.32 -7.06 -17.82
C LYS A 77 10.51 -7.85 -18.37
N SER A 78 10.36 -8.66 -19.42
CA SER A 78 11.43 -9.56 -19.87
C SER A 78 12.58 -8.88 -20.64
N ILE A 79 12.43 -7.62 -21.06
CA ILE A 79 13.44 -6.95 -21.92
C ILE A 79 14.24 -5.85 -21.18
N THR A 80 13.80 -5.33 -20.02
CA THR A 80 14.42 -4.11 -19.44
C THR A 80 14.71 -4.13 -17.92
N ASN A 81 14.35 -5.16 -17.15
CA ASN A 81 13.99 -4.93 -15.72
C ASN A 81 14.72 -5.73 -14.61
N ASN A 82 15.91 -6.29 -14.82
CA ASN A 82 16.55 -7.06 -13.74
C ASN A 82 16.82 -6.22 -12.46
N ASN A 83 17.27 -4.97 -12.60
CA ASN A 83 17.59 -4.11 -11.45
C ASN A 83 16.35 -3.50 -10.74
N ASN A 84 15.22 -3.36 -11.43
CA ASN A 84 13.99 -2.79 -10.87
C ASN A 84 13.14 -3.83 -10.13
N ILE A 85 13.24 -5.11 -10.51
CA ILE A 85 12.56 -6.21 -9.82
C ILE A 85 13.22 -6.48 -8.46
N GLU A 86 14.55 -6.55 -8.43
CA GLU A 86 15.30 -6.78 -7.19
C GLU A 86 15.07 -5.66 -6.17
N SER A 87 15.11 -4.40 -6.61
CA SER A 87 14.82 -3.25 -5.74
C SER A 87 13.37 -3.24 -5.25
N SER A 88 12.39 -3.62 -6.07
CA SER A 88 10.99 -3.75 -5.64
C SER A 88 10.79 -4.88 -4.64
N ILE A 89 11.42 -6.04 -4.84
CA ILE A 89 11.36 -7.17 -3.90
C ILE A 89 11.99 -6.76 -2.56
N LYS A 90 13.16 -6.12 -2.61
CA LYS A 90 13.85 -5.61 -1.42
C LYS A 90 13.01 -4.59 -0.64
N LEU A 91 12.30 -3.70 -1.33
CA LEU A 91 11.39 -2.75 -0.68
C LEU A 91 10.27 -3.48 0.07
N GLU A 92 9.64 -4.46 -0.56
CA GLU A 92 8.55 -5.23 0.06
C GLU A 92 9.05 -6.09 1.23
N GLU A 93 10.26 -6.67 1.14
CA GLU A 93 10.90 -7.36 2.26
C GLU A 93 11.15 -6.43 3.45
N LEU A 94 11.69 -5.23 3.20
CA LEU A 94 11.92 -4.25 4.27
C LEU A 94 10.61 -3.76 4.90
N LYS A 95 9.55 -3.56 4.11
CA LYS A 95 8.20 -3.24 4.61
C LYS A 95 7.65 -4.37 5.48
N HIS A 96 7.77 -5.62 5.03
CA HIS A 96 7.36 -6.78 5.79
C HIS A 96 8.09 -6.85 7.14
N ASN A 97 9.40 -6.64 7.16
CA ASN A 97 10.19 -6.61 8.39
C ASN A 97 9.72 -5.51 9.36
N ALA A 98 9.40 -4.31 8.86
CA ALA A 98 8.83 -3.24 9.69
C ALA A 98 7.49 -3.66 10.32
N VAL A 99 6.62 -4.31 9.54
CA VAL A 99 5.33 -4.83 10.04
C VAL A 99 5.54 -5.90 11.12
N VAL A 100 6.46 -6.83 10.93
CA VAL A 100 6.79 -7.88 11.91
C VAL A 100 7.27 -7.27 13.23
N ILE A 101 8.12 -6.25 13.19
CA ILE A 101 8.59 -5.54 14.38
C ILE A 101 7.42 -4.91 15.14
N HIS A 102 6.50 -4.22 14.45
CA HIS A 102 5.30 -3.65 15.07
C HIS A 102 4.40 -4.71 15.71
N ILE A 103 4.16 -5.82 15.01
CA ILE A 103 3.37 -6.94 15.54
C ILE A 103 4.00 -7.48 16.83
N ASN A 104 5.32 -7.65 16.87
CA ASN A 104 6.02 -8.13 18.05
C ASN A 104 5.92 -7.12 19.22
N GLY A 105 6.05 -5.81 18.95
CA GLY A 105 5.80 -4.77 19.94
C GLY A 105 4.38 -4.80 20.50
N LEU A 106 3.37 -4.98 19.64
CA LEU A 106 1.97 -5.10 20.07
C LEU A 106 1.69 -6.37 20.88
N LYS A 107 2.34 -7.50 20.53
CA LYS A 107 2.27 -8.73 21.32
C LYS A 107 2.83 -8.51 22.72
N GLU A 108 3.96 -7.82 22.83
CA GLU A 108 4.59 -7.48 24.11
C GLU A 108 3.68 -6.58 24.97
N ILE A 109 3.05 -5.56 24.36
CA ILE A 109 2.07 -4.70 25.04
C ILE A 109 0.87 -5.51 25.53
N LYS A 110 0.35 -6.41 24.69
CA LYS A 110 -0.77 -7.30 25.06
C LYS A 110 -0.39 -8.20 26.23
N GLU A 111 0.83 -8.75 26.23
CA GLU A 111 1.34 -9.58 27.30
C GLU A 111 1.48 -8.78 28.61
N LEU A 112 2.06 -7.58 28.55
CA LEU A 112 2.12 -6.66 29.68
C LEU A 112 0.74 -6.39 30.28
N PHE A 113 -0.27 -6.08 29.44
CA PHE A 113 -1.63 -5.86 29.93
C PHE A 113 -2.26 -7.12 30.55
N ASN A 114 -2.00 -8.31 29.99
CA ASN A 114 -2.47 -9.55 30.59
C ASN A 114 -1.82 -9.80 31.94
N ASN A 115 -0.53 -9.51 32.07
CA ASN A 115 0.22 -9.67 33.32
C ASN A 115 -0.27 -8.67 34.38
N LEU A 116 -0.49 -7.40 33.99
CA LEU A 116 -1.07 -6.37 34.86
C LEU A 116 -2.47 -6.76 35.34
N LYS A 117 -3.33 -7.28 34.46
CA LYS A 117 -4.69 -7.70 34.81
C LYS A 117 -4.71 -8.88 35.79
N ARG A 118 -3.71 -9.76 35.74
CA ARG A 118 -3.58 -10.93 36.61
C ARG A 118 -2.86 -10.63 37.91
N SER A 119 -2.21 -9.47 38.00
CA SER A 119 -1.47 -9.08 39.18
C SER A 119 -2.39 -8.84 40.35
N VAL A 120 -2.06 -9.45 41.47
CA VAL A 120 -2.75 -9.24 42.75
C VAL A 120 -1.77 -8.69 43.79
N ASN A 121 -0.48 -8.59 43.46
CA ASN A 121 0.59 -8.18 44.36
C ASN A 121 1.47 -7.10 43.72
N SER A 122 1.73 -6.03 44.45
CA SER A 122 2.59 -4.92 44.00
C SER A 122 4.04 -5.34 43.69
N LYS A 123 4.49 -6.49 44.19
CA LYS A 123 5.83 -7.04 43.87
C LYS A 123 5.96 -7.57 42.45
N ASP A 124 4.84 -7.90 41.78
CA ASP A 124 4.85 -8.40 40.40
C ASP A 124 5.31 -7.33 39.40
N VAL A 125 5.26 -6.05 39.80
CA VAL A 125 5.69 -4.90 38.99
C VAL A 125 7.12 -5.03 38.50
N VAL A 126 8.01 -5.67 39.28
CA VAL A 126 9.41 -5.90 38.89
C VAL A 126 9.51 -6.75 37.61
N SER A 127 8.58 -7.70 37.42
CA SER A 127 8.56 -8.55 36.23
C SER A 127 8.19 -7.78 34.95
N TYR A 128 7.46 -6.67 35.07
CA TYR A 128 7.00 -5.86 33.92
C TYR A 128 8.10 -5.01 33.30
N ILE A 129 9.19 -4.78 34.04
CA ILE A 129 10.36 -4.05 33.54
C ILE A 129 10.89 -4.72 32.26
N ASN A 130 10.87 -6.05 32.22
CA ASN A 130 11.28 -6.79 31.01
C ASN A 130 10.37 -6.50 29.81
N ASN A 131 9.05 -6.47 30.01
CA ASN A 131 8.12 -6.12 28.94
C ASN A 131 8.33 -4.69 28.45
N ILE A 132 8.49 -3.72 29.38
CA ILE A 132 8.76 -2.33 29.04
C ILE A 132 10.06 -2.20 28.23
N ASN A 133 11.13 -2.88 28.66
CA ASN A 133 12.40 -2.90 27.94
C ASN A 133 12.26 -3.49 26.54
N ASN A 134 11.48 -4.57 26.39
CA ASN A 134 11.22 -5.18 25.08
C ASN A 134 10.40 -4.24 24.17
N ILE A 135 9.37 -3.57 24.69
CA ILE A 135 8.59 -2.57 23.96
C ILE A 135 9.51 -1.46 23.44
N SER A 136 10.38 -0.93 24.31
CA SER A 136 11.36 0.09 23.91
C SER A 136 12.32 -0.42 22.82
N LYS A 137 12.82 -1.66 22.94
CA LYS A 137 13.65 -2.28 21.89
C LYS A 137 12.92 -2.39 20.54
N PHE A 138 11.65 -2.77 20.54
CA PHE A 138 10.87 -2.85 19.31
C PHE A 138 10.61 -1.46 18.71
N GLN A 139 10.39 -0.44 19.54
CA GLN A 139 10.28 0.96 19.08
C GLN A 139 11.57 1.42 18.37
N GLU A 140 12.73 1.25 19.01
CA GLU A 140 14.02 1.64 18.43
C GLU A 140 14.36 0.81 17.17
N SER A 141 14.01 -0.47 17.15
CA SER A 141 14.19 -1.34 15.97
C SER A 141 13.33 -0.87 14.80
N ALA A 142 12.05 -0.53 15.05
CA ALA A 142 11.16 0.02 14.03
C ALA A 142 11.68 1.37 13.52
N PHE A 143 12.16 2.24 14.41
CA PHE A 143 12.78 3.51 14.04
C PHE A 143 13.98 3.32 13.10
N SER A 144 14.89 2.41 13.44
CA SER A 144 16.03 2.05 12.59
C SER A 144 15.58 1.50 11.23
N GLN A 145 14.58 0.63 11.22
CA GLN A 145 14.06 0.03 9.99
C GLN A 145 13.43 1.06 9.05
N TYR A 146 12.66 2.01 9.56
CA TYR A 146 12.11 3.10 8.75
C TYR A 146 13.22 3.99 8.16
N ASN A 147 14.22 4.35 8.96
CA ASN A 147 15.37 5.11 8.46
C ASN A 147 16.10 4.36 7.33
N ASN A 148 16.26 3.04 7.49
CA ASN A 148 16.85 2.19 6.47
C ASN A 148 16.04 2.20 5.17
N ILE A 149 14.71 2.07 5.25
CA ILE A 149 13.84 2.12 4.06
C ILE A 149 13.91 3.49 3.40
N ILE A 150 13.79 4.58 4.15
CA ILE A 150 13.77 5.94 3.59
C ILE A 150 15.10 6.29 2.92
N ARG A 151 16.23 5.80 3.46
CA ARG A 151 17.55 6.01 2.85
C ARG A 151 17.69 5.33 1.49
N HIS A 152 17.11 4.14 1.33
CA HIS A 152 17.22 3.37 0.08
C HIS A 152 16.07 3.65 -0.90
N PHE A 153 14.91 4.08 -0.41
CA PHE A 153 13.66 4.23 -1.16
C PHE A 153 12.96 5.53 -0.79
N ALA A 154 13.62 6.66 -1.05
CA ALA A 154 13.13 7.99 -0.68
C ALA A 154 11.79 8.40 -1.35
N ASP A 155 11.41 7.72 -2.44
CA ASP A 155 10.16 7.99 -3.17
C ASP A 155 8.98 7.11 -2.71
N ALA A 156 9.19 6.20 -1.75
CA ALA A 156 8.13 5.39 -1.14
C ALA A 156 7.27 6.23 -0.18
N LYS A 157 6.36 7.04 -0.75
CA LYS A 157 5.51 7.99 -0.02
C LYS A 157 4.60 7.31 1.00
N ASP A 158 4.15 6.09 0.71
CA ASP A 158 3.36 5.26 1.63
C ASP A 158 4.13 4.97 2.92
N VAL A 159 5.40 4.54 2.79
CA VAL A 159 6.28 4.29 3.93
C VAL A 159 6.58 5.57 4.69
N LEU A 160 6.82 6.66 3.98
CA LEU A 160 7.13 7.95 4.59
C LEU A 160 5.95 8.50 5.41
N ASN A 161 4.72 8.36 4.91
CA ASN A 161 3.52 8.72 5.67
C ASN A 161 3.34 7.89 6.95
N LEU A 162 3.58 6.57 6.86
CA LEU A 162 3.57 5.69 8.03
C LEU A 162 4.65 6.07 9.03
N TYR A 163 5.84 6.43 8.55
CA TYR A 163 6.93 6.87 9.39
C TYR A 163 6.62 8.18 10.12
N VAL A 164 6.00 9.15 9.45
CA VAL A 164 5.54 10.40 10.08
C VAL A 164 4.57 10.10 11.23
N LEU A 165 3.60 9.19 11.04
CA LEU A 165 2.69 8.76 12.10
C LEU A 165 3.42 8.06 13.24
N PHE A 166 4.36 7.18 12.93
CA PHE A 166 5.17 6.49 13.92
C PHE A 166 6.00 7.46 14.78
N LEU A 167 6.61 8.47 14.14
CA LEU A 167 7.36 9.51 14.83
C LEU A 167 6.48 10.32 15.78
N SER A 168 5.29 10.72 15.35
CA SER A 168 4.39 11.55 16.17
C SER A 168 3.69 10.78 17.28
N ASP A 169 3.27 9.54 17.00
CA ASP A 169 2.34 8.81 17.86
C ASP A 169 3.03 7.78 18.75
N VAL A 170 4.23 7.33 18.38
CA VAL A 170 4.97 6.32 19.13
C VAL A 170 6.27 6.89 19.71
N MET A 171 7.03 7.64 18.91
CA MET A 171 8.34 8.16 19.34
C MET A 171 8.28 9.53 20.03
N ASN A 172 7.15 10.24 19.96
CA ASN A 172 6.99 11.62 20.42
C ASN A 172 8.04 12.59 19.82
N ARG A 173 8.43 12.38 18.55
CA ARG A 173 9.39 13.23 17.81
C ARG A 173 8.65 14.06 16.76
N ASP A 174 7.78 14.95 17.24
CA ASP A 174 6.92 15.79 16.39
C ASP A 174 7.76 16.71 15.47
N ASP A 175 8.93 17.15 15.92
CA ASP A 175 9.90 17.94 15.15
C ASP A 175 10.38 17.22 13.88
N LEU A 176 10.78 15.95 14.01
CA LEU A 176 11.18 15.11 12.89
C LEU A 176 9.99 14.77 12.00
N ALA A 177 8.81 14.53 12.60
CA ALA A 177 7.59 14.25 11.86
C ALA A 177 7.21 15.41 10.92
N VAL A 178 7.29 16.66 11.39
CA VAL A 178 7.06 17.86 10.56
C VAL A 178 8.10 17.98 9.45
N LYS A 179 9.38 17.74 9.74
CA LYS A 179 10.45 17.78 8.73
C LYS A 179 10.19 16.83 7.56
N TYR A 180 9.83 15.58 7.86
CA TYR A 180 9.53 14.57 6.84
C TYR A 180 8.19 14.79 6.14
N TYR A 181 7.18 15.32 6.84
CA TYR A 181 5.91 15.68 6.21
C TYR A 181 6.07 16.78 5.16
N ASN A 182 6.88 17.81 5.46
CA ASN A 182 7.14 18.90 4.53
C ASN A 182 7.93 18.45 3.30
N SER A 183 8.87 17.51 3.44
CA SER A 183 9.63 16.97 2.30
C SER A 183 8.78 16.15 1.33
N VAL A 184 7.68 15.54 1.79
CA VAL A 184 6.68 14.89 0.91
C VAL A 184 5.95 15.91 0.04
N ARG A 185 5.75 17.13 0.56
CA ARG A 185 4.87 18.14 -0.03
C ARG A 185 5.59 19.10 -0.98
N SER A 186 6.84 19.48 -0.68
CA SER A 186 7.64 20.37 -1.54
C SER A 186 7.96 19.75 -2.91
N LYS A 187 8.03 18.42 -3.03
CA LYS A 187 8.17 17.74 -4.34
C LYS A 187 6.94 17.85 -5.26
N LYS A 188 5.79 18.37 -4.78
CA LYS A 188 4.58 18.60 -5.62
C LYS A 188 4.56 19.98 -6.30
N SER A 189 5.36 20.95 -5.86
CA SER A 189 5.28 22.34 -6.34
C SER A 189 6.30 22.73 -7.43
N GLU A 190 7.24 21.86 -7.80
CA GLU A 190 8.29 22.20 -8.79
C GLU A 190 7.96 21.85 -10.26
N LYS A 191 6.71 21.45 -10.57
CA LYS A 191 6.28 21.18 -11.97
C LYS A 191 5.40 22.26 -12.61
N SER A 192 5.28 23.43 -11.99
CA SER A 192 4.52 24.55 -12.57
C SER A 192 5.34 25.84 -12.62
N GLU A 193 6.47 25.82 -13.33
CA GLU A 193 7.12 27.05 -13.79
C GLU A 193 7.57 26.89 -15.23
N LYS A 194 6.75 27.41 -16.15
CA LYS A 194 7.09 28.42 -17.17
C LYS A 194 6.19 28.28 -18.39
N THR A 195 5.17 29.13 -18.46
CA THR A 195 4.98 30.00 -19.62
C THR A 195 4.10 31.18 -19.20
N VAL A 196 4.77 32.32 -19.12
CA VAL A 196 4.17 33.65 -19.01
C VAL A 196 3.54 33.99 -20.36
N ILE A 197 2.24 34.27 -20.38
CA ILE A 197 1.66 35.29 -21.26
C ILE A 197 0.56 36.02 -20.46
N GLU A 198 0.78 37.31 -20.24
CA GLU A 198 -0.20 38.27 -19.75
C GLU A 198 -1.32 38.49 -20.77
N ASN A 199 -2.59 38.39 -20.35
CA ASN A 199 -3.60 39.47 -20.40
C ASN A 199 -5.04 38.94 -20.30
N SER A 200 -5.88 39.79 -19.71
CA SER A 200 -7.34 39.88 -19.87
C SER A 200 -8.25 39.04 -18.96
N LEU A 201 -8.74 39.72 -17.92
CA LEU A 201 -10.14 39.79 -17.46
C LEU A 201 -10.90 38.49 -17.15
N ILE A 202 -11.23 38.35 -15.86
CA ILE A 202 -12.46 37.77 -15.30
C ILE A 202 -12.83 36.39 -15.87
N SER A 203 -12.36 35.35 -15.20
CA SER A 203 -13.19 34.16 -15.02
C SER A 203 -12.81 33.45 -13.72
N ILE A 204 -13.86 33.18 -12.93
CA ILE A 204 -13.83 32.43 -11.67
C ILE A 204 -13.38 30.99 -12.00
N PRO A 205 -12.33 30.44 -11.37
CA PRO A 205 -12.07 29.01 -11.48
C PRO A 205 -12.93 28.29 -10.44
N HIS A 206 -14.10 27.83 -10.87
CA HIS A 206 -14.71 26.66 -10.28
C HIS A 206 -13.90 25.45 -10.78
N SER A 207 -12.97 24.98 -9.97
CA SER A 207 -12.27 23.72 -10.20
C SER A 207 -12.61 22.76 -9.07
N ASP A 208 -13.56 21.88 -9.36
CA ASP A 208 -13.80 20.64 -8.63
C ASP A 208 -12.58 19.72 -8.76
N ASP A 209 -11.55 19.98 -7.96
CA ASP A 209 -10.46 19.03 -7.74
C ASP A 209 -10.91 17.97 -6.72
N HIS A 210 -11.73 17.04 -7.19
CA HIS A 210 -11.85 15.71 -6.58
C HIS A 210 -10.56 14.90 -6.85
N SER A 211 -9.45 15.38 -6.27
CA SER A 211 -8.27 14.56 -6.06
C SER A 211 -8.55 13.60 -4.91
N SER A 212 -8.40 12.31 -5.19
CA SER A 212 -8.46 11.18 -4.28
C SER A 212 -7.41 11.26 -3.16
N ASN A 213 -7.51 12.27 -2.29
CA ASN A 213 -6.74 12.32 -1.05
C ASN A 213 -7.25 11.19 -0.16
N SER A 214 -6.42 10.16 -0.02
CA SER A 214 -6.61 9.11 0.98
C SER A 214 -6.87 9.75 2.35
N GLY A 215 -7.81 9.20 3.13
CA GLY A 215 -8.22 9.76 4.42
C GLY A 215 -7.04 10.05 5.35
N LEU A 216 -5.97 9.25 5.25
CA LEU A 216 -4.75 9.36 6.03
C LEU A 216 -4.05 10.73 5.89
N GLU A 217 -3.99 11.31 4.69
CA GLU A 217 -3.31 12.59 4.45
C GLU A 217 -4.11 13.78 5.04
N LYS A 218 -5.44 13.70 4.97
CA LYS A 218 -6.34 14.70 5.59
C LYS A 218 -6.26 14.66 7.12
N ASP A 219 -6.16 13.47 7.70
CA ASP A 219 -6.06 13.29 9.15
C ASP A 219 -4.69 13.75 9.69
N LEU A 220 -3.60 13.45 8.98
CA LEU A 220 -2.26 13.96 9.28
C LEU A 220 -2.23 15.50 9.31
N LYS A 221 -2.81 16.15 8.28
CA LYS A 221 -2.88 17.62 8.20
C LYS A 221 -3.63 18.22 9.39
N ARG A 222 -4.76 17.62 9.79
CA ARG A 222 -5.54 18.07 10.96
C ARG A 222 -4.74 17.92 12.25
N LYS A 223 -4.08 16.79 12.45
CA LYS A 223 -3.35 16.48 13.70
C LYS A 223 -2.12 17.38 13.90
N ILE A 224 -1.35 17.64 12.83
CA ILE A 224 -0.19 18.55 12.88
C ILE A 224 -0.63 19.98 13.17
N ASN A 225 -1.71 20.47 12.52
CA ASN A 225 -2.22 21.82 12.74
C ASN A 225 -2.80 22.02 14.16
N LEU A 226 -3.48 21.01 14.71
CA LEU A 226 -4.01 21.04 16.08
C LEU A 226 -2.89 21.11 17.14
N LYS A 227 -1.78 20.39 16.95
CA LYS A 227 -0.66 20.46 17.90
C LYS A 227 0.13 21.77 17.80
N ASN A 228 0.36 22.27 16.58
CA ASN A 228 1.05 23.56 16.38
C ASN A 228 0.28 24.75 16.96
N THR A 229 -1.05 24.70 16.98
CA THR A 229 -1.89 25.72 17.62
C THR A 229 -1.87 25.64 19.15
N MET A 230 -1.65 24.45 19.73
CA MET A 230 -1.44 24.31 21.18
C MET A 230 -0.04 24.76 21.62
N ILE A 231 1.01 24.48 20.85
CA ILE A 231 2.39 24.93 21.17
C ILE A 231 2.50 26.46 21.17
N LYS A 232 1.79 27.15 20.26
CA LYS A 232 1.74 28.63 20.22
C LYS A 232 0.93 29.27 21.35
N LYS A 233 0.15 28.50 22.12
CA LYS A 233 -0.64 29.03 23.25
C LYS A 233 0.13 29.02 24.58
N TYR A 234 1.33 28.44 24.61
CA TYR A 234 2.16 28.29 25.81
C TYR A 234 3.53 28.98 25.68
N ILE A 235 3.70 29.86 24.67
CA ILE A 235 4.80 30.83 24.54
C ILE A 235 4.17 32.21 24.64
#